data_AF-A0A3D5YEE1-F1
#
_entry.id   AF-A0A3D5YEE1-F1
#
_cell.length_a   1.000
_cell.length_b   1.000
_cell.length_c   1.000
_cell.angle_alpha   90.00
_cell.angle_beta   90.00
_cell.angle_gamma   90.00
#
_symmetry.space_group_name_H-M   'P 1'
#
loop_
_entity.id
_entity.type
_entity.pdbx_description
1 polymer ?
#
loop_
_entity_poly.entity_id
_entity_poly.type
_entity_poly.pdbx_seq_one_letter_code
_entity_poly.pdbx_strand_id
1 'polypeptide(L)'
;MLLAGIVIPANTSAAYSDELTGAYSYAYGMGITTQSSIENADMYGSLTRIALAKMISNYVLELGLQTPDTSKECIFTDVSNALDTQYNN
;
A
#
# COMPACT_ATOMS: atom_id res chain seq x y z
N MET A 1 -32.23 -24.67 33.67
CA MET A 1 -32.02 -23.43 32.88
C MET A 1 -30.67 -23.54 32.21
N LEU A 2 -30.64 -23.77 30.90
CA LEU A 2 -29.42 -23.80 30.10
C LEU A 2 -29.25 -22.39 29.51
N LEU A 3 -28.22 -21.65 29.92
CA LEU A 3 -27.83 -20.39 29.26
C LEU A 3 -27.14 -20.77 27.95
N ALA A 4 -27.88 -20.73 26.85
CA ALA A 4 -27.30 -20.77 25.52
C ALA A 4 -26.54 -19.45 25.31
N GLY A 5 -25.21 -19.52 25.36
CA GLY A 5 -24.36 -18.40 24.98
C GLY A 5 -24.65 -18.02 23.53
N ILE A 6 -25.07 -16.78 23.32
CA ILE A 6 -25.23 -16.21 21.99
C ILE A 6 -23.82 -16.13 21.37
N VAL A 7 -23.54 -17.01 20.42
CA VAL A 7 -22.37 -16.89 19.56
C VAL A 7 -22.69 -15.76 18.59
N ILE A 8 -22.12 -14.57 18.82
CA ILE A 8 -22.18 -13.49 17.84
C ILE A 8 -21.31 -13.96 16.68
N PRO A 9 -21.84 -14.13 15.45
CA PRO A 9 -21.00 -14.44 14.31
C PRO A 9 -20.01 -13.28 14.16
N ALA A 10 -18.72 -13.58 14.23
CA ALA A 10 -17.70 -12.62 13.82
C ALA A 10 -18.05 -12.22 12.38
N ASN A 11 -18.26 -10.93 12.15
CA ASN A 11 -18.39 -10.40 10.79
C ASN A 11 -17.12 -10.82 10.04
N THR A 12 -17.23 -11.86 9.23
CA THR A 12 -16.15 -12.26 8.34
C THR A 12 -16.03 -11.12 7.34
N SER A 13 -14.98 -10.30 7.49
CA SER A 13 -14.49 -9.46 6.40
C SER A 13 -14.51 -10.33 5.15
N ALA A 14 -15.13 -9.85 4.06
CA ALA A 14 -15.14 -10.60 2.81
C ALA A 14 -13.69 -10.95 2.48
N ALA A 15 -13.37 -12.25 2.41
CA ALA A 15 -12.00 -12.67 2.16
C ALA A 15 -11.56 -12.10 0.80
N TYR A 16 -10.42 -11.41 0.79
CA TYR A 16 -9.82 -10.92 -0.45
C TYR A 16 -9.42 -12.10 -1.34
N SER A 17 -9.34 -11.87 -2.65
CA SER A 17 -8.80 -12.87 -3.57
C SER A 17 -7.32 -13.14 -3.27
N ASP A 18 -6.81 -14.28 -3.73
CA ASP A 18 -5.38 -14.60 -3.64
C ASP A 18 -4.51 -13.53 -4.30
N GLU A 19 -4.98 -12.97 -5.42
CA GLU A 19 -4.29 -11.88 -6.13
C GLU A 19 -4.19 -10.61 -5.26
N LEU A 20 -5.30 -10.16 -4.66
CA LEU A 20 -5.29 -8.98 -3.80
C LEU A 20 -4.49 -9.23 -2.51
N THR A 21 -4.55 -10.44 -1.99
CA THR A 21 -3.75 -10.85 -0.82
C THR A 21 -2.25 -10.80 -1.15
N GLY A 22 -1.84 -11.38 -2.28
CA GLY A 22 -0.45 -11.33 -2.74
C GLY A 22 0.03 -9.92 -3.04
N ALA A 23 -0.80 -9.09 -3.69
CA ALA A 23 -0.50 -7.70 -3.98
C ALA A 23 -0.27 -6.89 -2.69
N TYR A 24 -1.11 -7.07 -1.67
CA TYR A 24 -0.92 -6.44 -0.36
C TYR A 24 0.39 -6.88 0.30
N SER A 25 0.67 -8.19 0.35
CA SER A 25 1.89 -8.71 0.97
C SER A 25 3.16 -8.16 0.30
N TYR A 26 3.18 -8.09 -1.04
CA TYR A 26 4.28 -7.48 -1.77
C TYR A 26 4.40 -5.99 -1.47
N ALA A 27 3.29 -5.24 -1.57
CA ALA A 27 3.29 -3.81 -1.34
C ALA A 27 3.75 -3.44 0.08
N TYR A 28 3.35 -4.21 1.10
CA TYR A 28 3.78 -4.01 2.48
C TYR A 28 5.27 -4.32 2.64
N GLY A 29 5.75 -5.45 2.08
CA GLY A 29 7.16 -5.82 2.13
C GLY A 29 8.10 -4.81 1.47
N MET A 30 7.63 -4.12 0.43
CA MET A 30 8.36 -3.08 -0.29
C MET A 30 8.14 -1.66 0.25
N GLY A 31 7.37 -1.50 1.34
CA GLY A 31 7.06 -0.17 1.90
C GLY A 31 6.22 0.73 0.99
N ILE A 32 5.52 0.16 0.01
CA ILE A 32 4.61 0.87 -0.89
C ILE A 32 3.33 1.27 -0.14
N THR A 33 2.87 0.41 0.77
CA THR A 33 1.81 0.71 1.73
C THR A 33 2.34 0.64 3.16
N THR A 34 1.85 1.53 4.01
CA THR A 34 2.12 1.55 5.46
C THR A 34 0.93 1.02 6.28
N GLN A 35 -0.17 0.62 5.61
CA GLN A 35 -1.32 0.03 6.27
C GLN A 35 -0.91 -1.32 6.86
N SER A 36 -1.16 -1.50 8.16
CA SER A 36 -0.72 -2.68 8.91
C SER A 36 -1.54 -3.94 8.63
N SER A 37 -2.70 -3.79 7.99
CA SER A 37 -3.55 -4.91 7.60
C SER A 37 -4.22 -4.66 6.24
N ILE A 38 -4.55 -5.75 5.54
CA ILE A 38 -5.19 -5.70 4.22
C ILE A 38 -6.60 -5.11 4.30
N GLU A 39 -7.29 -5.27 5.44
CA GLU A 39 -8.61 -4.70 5.69
C GLU A 39 -8.60 -3.17 5.79
N ASN A 40 -7.46 -2.60 6.17
CA ASN A 40 -7.24 -1.15 6.23
C ASN A 40 -6.61 -0.60 4.95
N ALA A 41 -6.11 -1.47 4.08
CA ALA A 41 -5.60 -1.08 2.78
C ALA A 41 -6.75 -0.81 1.81
N ASP A 42 -6.63 0.25 1.02
CA ASP A 42 -7.60 0.57 -0.02
C ASP A 42 -7.41 -0.34 -1.24
N MET A 43 -7.91 -1.56 -1.13
CA MET A 43 -7.70 -2.63 -2.13
C MET A 43 -8.47 -2.43 -3.44
N TYR A 44 -9.47 -1.55 -3.45
CA TYR A 44 -10.30 -1.24 -4.63
C TYR A 44 -10.23 0.25 -5.02
N GLY A 45 -9.32 0.98 -4.40
CA GLY A 45 -9.09 2.40 -4.64
C GLY A 45 -8.51 2.68 -6.01
N SER A 46 -8.59 3.95 -6.42
CA SER A 46 -7.91 4.40 -7.62
C SER A 46 -6.39 4.43 -7.40
N LEU A 47 -5.62 3.94 -8.37
CA LEU A 47 -4.17 4.04 -8.32
C LEU A 47 -3.74 5.51 -8.46
N THR A 48 -3.15 6.06 -7.38
CA THR A 48 -2.62 7.43 -7.41
C THR A 48 -1.29 7.46 -8.18
N ARG A 49 -0.96 8.59 -8.80
CA ARG A 49 0.35 8.78 -9.47
C ARG A 49 1.53 8.50 -8.54
N ILE A 50 1.40 8.86 -7.26
CA ILE A 50 2.43 8.64 -6.24
C ILE A 50 2.61 7.15 -5.96
N ALA A 51 1.52 6.40 -5.78
CA ALA A 51 1.59 4.96 -5.61
C ALA A 51 2.23 4.27 -6.82
N LEU A 52 1.86 4.67 -8.04
CA LEU A 52 2.47 4.17 -9.26
C LEU A 52 3.98 4.48 -9.33
N ALA A 53 4.39 5.71 -8.97
CA ALA A 53 5.79 6.08 -8.93
C ALA A 53 6.58 5.23 -7.91
N LYS A 54 6.03 5.01 -6.71
CA LYS A 54 6.62 4.12 -5.69
C LYS A 54 6.76 2.68 -6.21
N MET A 55 5.76 2.14 -6.93
CA MET A 55 5.82 0.80 -7.54
C MET A 55 6.92 0.70 -8.61
N ILE A 56 6.99 1.66 -9.53
CA ILE A 56 7.99 1.67 -10.61
C ILE A 56 9.41 1.80 -10.03
N SER A 57 9.62 2.70 -9.07
CA SER A 57 10.92 2.90 -8.43
C SER A 57 11.40 1.62 -7.75
N ASN A 58 10.54 0.95 -6.97
CA ASN A 58 10.88 -0.32 -6.33
C ASN A 58 11.24 -1.40 -7.36
N TYR A 59 10.49 -1.53 -8.45
CA TYR A 59 10.79 -2.47 -9.53
C TYR A 59 12.18 -2.22 -10.16
N VAL A 60 12.50 -0.96 -10.45
CA VAL A 60 13.80 -0.57 -11.03
C VAL A 60 14.95 -0.88 -10.07
N LEU A 61 14.76 -0.63 -8.77
CA LEU A 61 15.75 -0.91 -7.73
C LEU A 61 15.94 -2.42 -7.50
N GLU A 62 14.85 -3.20 -7.51
CA GLU A 62 14.89 -4.66 -7.34
C GLU A 62 15.67 -5.35 -8.49
N LEU A 63 15.54 -4.83 -9.71
CA LEU A 63 16.31 -5.30 -10.87
C LEU A 63 17.75 -4.75 -10.92
N GLY A 64 18.14 -3.87 -10.01
CA GLY A 64 19.47 -3.24 -9.99
C GLY A 64 19.74 -2.34 -11.20
N LEU A 65 18.67 -1.83 -11.84
CA LEU A 65 18.80 -1.00 -13.04
C LEU A 65 19.22 0.44 -12.70
N GLN A 66 18.98 0.88 -11.47
CA GLN A 66 19.44 2.16 -10.92
C GLN A 66 19.81 2.02 -9.44
N THR A 67 20.57 2.99 -8.93
CA THR A 67 20.90 3.11 -7.50
C THR A 67 20.25 4.36 -6.92
N PRO A 68 19.74 4.33 -5.68
CA PRO A 68 19.16 5.52 -5.05
C PRO A 68 20.20 6.63 -4.92
N ASP A 69 19.86 7.83 -5.37
CA ASP A 69 20.66 9.05 -5.13
C ASP A 69 20.02 9.84 -3.98
N THR A 70 20.54 9.62 -2.76
CA THR A 70 20.05 10.30 -1.55
C THR A 70 20.55 11.74 -1.42
N SER A 71 21.36 12.23 -2.36
CA SER A 71 21.78 13.63 -2.42
C SER A 71 20.76 14.54 -3.09
N LYS A 72 19.73 13.95 -3.71
CA LYS A 72 18.67 14.65 -4.43
C LYS A 72 17.41 14.71 -3.60
N GLU A 73 16.83 15.89 -3.53
CA GLU A 73 15.46 16.07 -3.03
C GLU A 73 14.48 15.72 -4.15
N CYS A 74 13.41 14.99 -3.82
CA CYS A 74 12.32 14.72 -4.74
C CYS A 74 11.39 15.94 -4.79
N ILE A 75 11.65 16.85 -5.72
CA ILE A 75 10.81 18.04 -5.97
C ILE A 75 10.13 17.88 -7.32
N PHE A 76 8.80 17.79 -7.32
CA PHE A 76 8.01 17.69 -8.55
C PHE A 76 7.42 19.06 -8.90
N THR A 77 8.17 19.87 -9.64
CA THR A 77 7.75 21.24 -10.02
C THR A 77 6.48 21.28 -10.90
N ASP A 78 6.06 20.13 -11.44
CA ASP A 78 4.89 19.94 -12.29
C ASP A 78 3.65 19.44 -11.53
N VAL A 79 3.73 19.20 -10.22
CA VAL A 79 2.59 18.80 -9.39
C VAL A 79 2.29 19.82 -8.30
N SER A 80 1.05 19.83 -7.80
CA SER A 80 0.67 20.74 -6.72
C SER A 80 1.38 20.37 -5.41
N ASN A 81 1.64 21.37 -4.56
CA ASN A 81 2.30 21.15 -3.25
C ASN A 81 1.62 20.05 -2.41
N ALA A 82 0.29 19.90 -2.51
CA ALA A 82 -0.47 18.86 -1.78
C ALA A 82 -0.14 17.42 -2.24
N LEU A 83 0.29 17.24 -3.49
CA LEU A 83 0.79 15.98 -4.02
C LEU A 83 2.29 15.82 -3.73
N ASP A 84 3.04 16.92 -3.72
CA ASP A 84 4.48 16.95 -3.43
C ASP A 84 4.77 16.60 -1.96
N THR A 85 3.96 17.07 -1.00
CA THR A 85 4.17 16.75 0.44
C THR A 85 3.96 15.27 0.79
N GLN A 86 3.23 14.53 -0.05
CA GLN A 86 2.97 13.11 0.17
C GLN A 86 4.12 12.20 -0.27
N TYR A 87 5.14 12.73 -0.96
CA TYR A 87 6.32 11.95 -1.34
C TYR A 87 7.27 11.67 -0.16
N ASN A 88 7.23 12.51 0.88
CA ASN A 88 8.10 12.39 2.06
C ASN A 88 7.49 11.52 3.18
N ASN A 89 6.28 10.99 2.99
CA ASN A 89 5.56 10.14 3.95
C ASN A 89 5.31 8.73 3.36
#